data_AF-A0A2V6RZS0-F1
#
_entry.id   AF-A0A2V6RZS0-F1
#
_cell.length_a   1.000
_cell.length_b   1.000
_cell.length_c   1.000
_cell.angle_alpha   90.00
_cell.angle_beta   90.00
_cell.angle_gamma   90.00
#
_symmetry.space_group_name_H-M   'P 1'
#
loop_
_entity.id
_entity.type
_entity.pdbx_description
1 polymer ?
#
loop_
_entity_poly.entity_id
_entity_poly.type
_entity_poly.pdbx_seq_one_letter_code
_entity_poly.pdbx_strand_id
1 'polypeptide(L)'
;MPCTFESLPFKFKVVDAETHQPLADVHALAEWQTEGVGGRANGPLMARDTVSGSDGLISFDAWGPIEGPWTGLVIGSDPVVTLFKSGYKALILNNGYLPPGRERERVRRFVRKDSTHALEPFRGMPEEWLRELQRVYAGRAFSRSDDQSLKFRVPYSNRLKLISNERDKTPADERRVGRFFWHVDRELKFLEEGHR
;
A
#
# COMPACT_ATOMS: atom_id res chain seq x y z
N MET A 1 16.38 11.24 -21.53
CA MET A 1 15.38 10.29 -22.07
C MET A 1 14.53 9.81 -20.91
N PRO A 2 13.20 9.70 -21.06
CA PRO A 2 12.36 9.08 -20.04
C PRO A 2 12.82 7.63 -19.81
N CYS A 3 12.81 7.19 -18.56
CA CYS A 3 13.11 5.80 -18.22
C CYS A 3 11.86 4.94 -18.45
N THR A 4 12.05 3.71 -18.91
CA THR A 4 10.96 2.74 -19.07
C THR A 4 10.95 1.77 -17.90
N PHE A 5 9.77 1.55 -17.31
CA PHE A 5 9.60 0.69 -16.15
C PHE A 5 8.53 -0.37 -16.42
N GLU A 6 8.73 -1.54 -15.83
CA GLU A 6 7.79 -2.65 -15.84
C GLU A 6 7.93 -3.45 -14.55
N SER A 7 6.92 -4.27 -14.25
CA SER A 7 6.97 -5.24 -13.16
C SER A 7 6.53 -6.61 -13.65
N LEU A 8 7.28 -7.64 -13.26
CA LEU A 8 6.89 -9.03 -13.45
C LEU A 8 5.71 -9.38 -12.52
N PRO A 9 4.87 -10.35 -12.90
CA PRO A 9 3.83 -10.81 -12.00
C PRO A 9 4.47 -11.46 -10.77
N PHE A 10 3.83 -11.28 -9.62
CA PHE A 10 4.29 -11.88 -8.37
C PHE A 10 3.11 -12.27 -7.50
N LYS A 11 3.35 -13.27 -6.66
CA LYS A 11 2.38 -13.79 -5.70
C LYS A 11 3.06 -14.10 -4.38
N PHE A 12 2.29 -14.09 -3.30
CA PHE A 12 2.72 -14.50 -1.98
C PHE A 12 1.50 -14.96 -1.18
N LYS A 13 1.73 -15.69 -0.09
CA LYS A 13 0.66 -16.15 0.80
C LYS A 13 0.58 -15.29 2.04
N VAL A 14 -0.63 -15.16 2.57
CA VAL A 14 -0.89 -14.53 3.86
C VAL A 14 -1.58 -15.54 4.78
N VAL A 15 -1.08 -15.66 5.99
CA VAL A 15 -1.59 -16.58 7.01
C VAL A 15 -1.79 -15.84 8.33
N ASP A 16 -2.60 -16.40 9.20
CA ASP A 16 -2.74 -15.96 10.58
C ASP A 16 -1.48 -16.36 11.37
N ALA A 17 -0.93 -15.43 12.16
CA ALA A 17 0.31 -15.67 12.89
C ALA A 17 0.20 -16.72 14.00
N GLU A 18 -0.99 -16.98 14.52
CA GLU A 18 -1.20 -17.88 15.66
C GLU A 18 -1.64 -19.27 15.19
N THR A 19 -2.59 -19.30 14.26
CA THR A 19 -3.18 -20.56 13.78
C THR A 19 -2.47 -21.12 12.55
N HIS A 20 -1.62 -20.31 11.90
CA HIS A 20 -0.97 -20.61 10.62
C HIS A 20 -1.95 -20.96 9.48
N GLN A 21 -3.24 -20.69 9.66
CA GLN A 21 -4.24 -20.91 8.63
C GLN A 21 -4.20 -19.78 7.59
N PRO A 22 -4.52 -20.08 6.32
CA PRO A 22 -4.62 -19.05 5.29
C PRO A 22 -5.66 -17.98 5.64
N LEU A 23 -5.33 -16.72 5.34
CA LEU A 23 -6.24 -15.60 5.56
C LEU A 23 -6.87 -15.14 4.26
N ALA A 24 -8.17 -15.34 4.13
CA ALA A 24 -9.00 -14.71 3.12
C ALA A 24 -9.25 -13.23 3.43
N ASP A 25 -9.67 -12.46 2.42
CA ASP A 25 -10.12 -11.08 2.56
C ASP A 25 -9.07 -10.12 3.14
N VAL A 26 -7.78 -10.39 2.89
CA VAL A 26 -6.69 -9.46 3.17
C VAL A 26 -6.56 -8.52 1.98
N HIS A 27 -6.78 -7.23 2.19
CA HIS A 27 -6.54 -6.22 1.16
C HIS A 27 -5.04 -5.95 1.04
N ALA A 28 -4.50 -6.09 -0.17
CA ALA A 28 -3.12 -5.76 -0.48
C ALA A 28 -3.09 -4.59 -1.48
N LEU A 29 -2.39 -3.51 -1.13
CA LEU A 29 -2.11 -2.39 -2.03
C LEU A 29 -0.61 -2.39 -2.35
N ALA A 30 -0.26 -2.59 -3.61
CA ALA A 30 1.10 -2.50 -4.12
C ALA A 30 1.32 -1.16 -4.81
N GLU A 31 2.39 -0.46 -4.43
CA GLU A 31 2.79 0.83 -5.00
C GLU A 31 4.25 0.79 -5.45
N TRP A 32 4.49 1.25 -6.68
CA TRP A 32 5.83 1.48 -7.22
C TRP A 32 6.10 2.97 -7.17
N GLN A 33 7.00 3.40 -6.29
CA GLN A 33 7.12 4.81 -5.92
C GLN A 33 8.22 5.50 -6.72
N THR A 34 7.91 6.65 -7.32
CA THR A 34 8.92 7.44 -8.01
C THR A 34 9.84 8.15 -7.02
N GLU A 35 11.10 8.31 -7.40
CA GLU A 35 12.07 9.09 -6.64
C GLU A 35 11.90 10.59 -6.95
N GLY A 36 11.78 11.39 -5.90
CA GLY A 36 11.74 12.84 -5.93
C GLY A 36 13.06 13.48 -5.51
N VAL A 37 13.05 14.81 -5.40
CA VAL A 37 14.23 15.59 -5.01
C VAL A 37 14.74 15.13 -3.63
N GLY A 38 16.05 14.88 -3.54
CA GLY A 38 16.70 14.45 -2.30
C GLY A 38 16.42 13.00 -1.90
N GLY A 39 16.01 12.14 -2.83
CA GLY A 39 15.79 10.71 -2.60
C GLY A 39 14.49 10.37 -1.86
N ARG A 40 13.56 11.33 -1.79
CA ARG A 40 12.24 11.15 -1.15
C ARG A 40 11.27 10.52 -2.12
N ALA A 41 10.28 9.77 -1.63
CA ALA A 41 9.19 9.30 -2.48
C ALA A 41 8.41 10.49 -3.08
N ASN A 42 7.95 10.35 -4.33
CA ASN A 42 7.18 11.37 -5.07
C ASN A 42 5.94 10.75 -5.73
N GLY A 43 5.22 9.95 -4.97
CA GLY A 43 3.99 9.31 -5.41
C GLY A 43 4.20 8.11 -6.33
N PRO A 44 3.11 7.42 -6.68
CA PRO A 44 3.17 6.18 -7.46
C PRO A 44 3.48 6.45 -8.93
N LEU A 45 4.37 5.64 -9.51
CA LEU A 45 4.39 5.38 -10.94
C LEU A 45 3.23 4.46 -11.34
N MET A 46 2.98 3.45 -10.50
CA MET A 46 1.92 2.45 -10.61
C MET A 46 1.37 2.14 -9.22
N ALA A 47 0.05 1.93 -9.12
CA ALA A 47 -0.58 1.36 -7.94
C ALA A 47 -1.62 0.32 -8.37
N ARG A 48 -1.65 -0.81 -7.66
CA ARG A 48 -2.60 -1.90 -7.87
C ARG A 48 -3.05 -2.43 -6.52
N ASP A 49 -4.31 -2.76 -6.38
CA ASP A 49 -4.81 -3.50 -5.24
C ASP A 49 -5.40 -4.85 -5.64
N THR A 50 -5.48 -5.74 -4.66
CA THR A 50 -6.10 -7.05 -4.77
C THR A 50 -6.48 -7.54 -3.37
N VAL A 51 -7.20 -8.66 -3.31
CA VAL A 51 -7.68 -9.27 -2.07
C VAL A 51 -7.29 -10.74 -2.05
N SER A 52 -6.92 -11.27 -0.90
CA SER A 52 -6.55 -12.69 -0.79
C SER A 52 -7.76 -13.60 -0.97
N GLY A 53 -7.56 -14.68 -1.73
CA GLY A 53 -8.53 -15.76 -1.84
C GLY A 53 -8.66 -16.58 -0.55
N SER A 54 -9.56 -17.56 -0.55
CA SER A 54 -9.77 -18.49 0.58
C SER A 54 -8.52 -19.30 0.94
N ASP A 55 -7.57 -19.44 0.01
CA ASP A 55 -6.27 -20.09 0.18
C ASP A 55 -5.17 -19.15 0.68
N GLY A 56 -5.52 -17.90 1.01
CA GLY A 56 -4.62 -16.85 1.48
C GLY A 56 -3.68 -16.30 0.40
N LEU A 57 -3.91 -16.64 -0.88
CA LEU A 57 -3.04 -16.22 -1.96
C LEU A 57 -3.34 -14.78 -2.40
N ILE A 58 -2.29 -13.97 -2.46
CA ILE A 58 -2.29 -12.65 -3.10
C ILE A 58 -1.51 -12.77 -4.41
N SER A 59 -2.07 -12.25 -5.50
CA SER A 59 -1.44 -12.22 -6.81
C SER A 59 -1.60 -10.85 -7.46
N PHE A 60 -0.50 -10.33 -8.01
CA PHE A 60 -0.46 -9.13 -8.82
C PHE A 60 0.01 -9.48 -10.22
N ASP A 61 -0.72 -8.99 -11.22
CA ASP A 61 -0.37 -9.16 -12.62
C ASP A 61 0.85 -8.30 -13.00
N ALA A 62 1.49 -8.71 -14.09
CA ALA A 62 2.54 -7.93 -14.72
C ALA A 62 1.98 -6.59 -15.22
N TRP A 63 2.84 -5.58 -15.31
CA TRP A 63 2.50 -4.32 -15.98
C TRP A 63 3.73 -3.69 -16.63
N GLY A 64 3.49 -2.80 -17.57
CA GLY A 64 4.52 -2.12 -18.34
C GLY A 64 4.81 -2.84 -19.67
N PRO A 65 5.81 -2.36 -20.41
CA PRO A 65 6.60 -1.15 -20.15
C PRO A 65 5.76 0.13 -20.15
N ILE A 66 6.04 1.06 -19.22
CA ILE A 66 5.52 2.44 -19.24
C ILE A 66 6.65 3.44 -19.05
N GLU A 67 6.47 4.65 -19.60
CA GLU A 67 7.38 5.76 -19.34
C GLU A 67 7.21 6.30 -17.92
N GLY A 68 8.33 6.64 -17.29
CA GLY A 68 8.37 7.24 -15.97
C GLY A 68 9.45 8.31 -15.85
N PRO A 69 9.56 8.93 -14.67
CA PRO A 69 10.50 10.02 -14.48
C PRO A 69 11.94 9.54 -14.58
N TRP A 70 12.81 10.43 -15.07
CA TRP A 70 14.25 10.17 -15.19
C TRP A 70 14.95 9.98 -13.84
N THR A 71 14.33 10.42 -12.75
CA THR A 71 14.79 10.21 -11.37
C THR A 71 14.69 8.76 -10.93
N GLY A 72 13.87 7.93 -11.58
CA GLY A 72 13.75 6.52 -11.23
C GLY A 72 12.64 6.20 -10.22
N LEU A 73 12.67 4.97 -9.72
CA LEU A 73 11.85 4.52 -8.58
C LEU A 73 12.72 4.41 -7.33
N VAL A 74 12.11 4.68 -6.17
CA VAL A 74 12.74 4.62 -4.85
C VAL A 74 13.39 3.27 -4.63
N ILE A 75 14.71 3.26 -4.43
CA ILE A 75 15.49 2.03 -4.23
C ILE A 75 14.92 1.20 -3.07
N GLY A 76 14.71 -0.09 -3.32
CA GLY A 76 14.18 -1.03 -2.33
C GLY A 76 12.66 -0.99 -2.13
N SER A 77 11.93 -0.10 -2.83
CA SER A 77 10.49 0.13 -2.64
C SER A 77 9.63 -0.37 -3.82
N ASP A 78 10.14 -1.32 -4.61
CA ASP A 78 9.49 -1.79 -5.85
C ASP A 78 9.02 -3.24 -5.78
N PRO A 79 7.74 -3.48 -5.45
CA PRO A 79 6.79 -2.55 -4.83
C PRO A 79 6.93 -2.44 -3.30
N VAL A 80 6.32 -1.38 -2.75
CA VAL A 80 5.82 -1.36 -1.38
C VAL A 80 4.44 -2.01 -1.40
N VAL A 81 4.25 -3.06 -0.60
CA VAL A 81 2.95 -3.72 -0.45
C VAL A 81 2.43 -3.52 0.96
N THR A 82 1.29 -2.85 1.10
CA THR A 82 0.62 -2.67 2.40
C THR A 82 -0.54 -3.65 2.51
N LEU A 83 -0.48 -4.55 3.48
CA LEU A 83 -1.51 -5.54 3.80
C LEU A 83 -2.40 -5.02 4.92
N PHE A 84 -3.70 -5.16 4.74
CA PHE A 84 -4.70 -4.75 5.72
C PHE A 84 -5.85 -5.76 5.81
N LYS A 85 -6.22 -6.10 7.03
CA LYS A 85 -7.44 -6.86 7.36
C LYS A 85 -7.94 -6.37 8.72
N SER A 86 -9.24 -6.10 8.83
CA SER A 86 -9.87 -5.75 10.11
C SER A 86 -9.52 -6.78 11.19
N GLY A 87 -9.09 -6.32 12.37
CA GLY A 87 -8.71 -7.18 13.49
C GLY A 87 -7.28 -7.74 13.41
N TYR A 88 -6.47 -7.30 12.44
CA TYR A 88 -5.06 -7.65 12.32
C TYR A 88 -4.19 -6.38 12.25
N LYS A 89 -2.97 -6.45 12.79
CA LYS A 89 -1.98 -5.39 12.62
C LYS A 89 -1.63 -5.23 11.14
N ALA A 90 -1.44 -4.01 10.68
CA ALA A 90 -1.06 -3.75 9.31
C ALA A 90 0.40 -4.17 9.06
N LEU A 91 0.65 -4.77 7.89
CA LEU A 91 1.98 -5.21 7.48
C LEU A 91 2.42 -4.50 6.21
N ILE A 92 3.63 -3.93 6.23
CA ILE A 92 4.23 -3.26 5.07
C ILE A 92 5.42 -4.10 4.60
N LEU A 93 5.36 -4.57 3.36
CA LEU A 93 6.40 -5.34 2.67
C LEU A 93 7.07 -4.46 1.62
N ASN A 94 8.35 -4.70 1.38
CA ASN A 94 9.16 -4.11 0.31
C ASN A 94 10.48 -4.90 0.23
N ASN A 95 11.32 -4.58 -0.75
CA ASN A 95 12.60 -5.26 -0.92
C ASN A 95 13.64 -4.88 0.14
N GLY A 96 13.44 -3.75 0.83
CA GLY A 96 14.43 -3.18 1.74
C GLY A 96 15.61 -2.57 0.98
N TYR A 97 16.43 -1.80 1.69
CA TYR A 97 17.64 -1.22 1.10
C TYR A 97 18.71 -2.31 1.00
N LEU A 98 19.00 -2.78 -0.22
CA LEU A 98 20.17 -3.61 -0.51
C LEU A 98 21.40 -2.68 -0.73
N PRO A 99 22.64 -3.15 -0.47
CA PRO A 99 23.86 -2.31 -0.39
C PRO A 99 24.16 -1.51 -1.67
N PRO A 100 25.06 -0.50 -1.61
CA PRO A 100 25.08 0.61 -2.56
C PRO A 100 25.61 0.17 -3.93
N GLY A 101 24.68 -0.08 -4.84
CA GLY A 101 24.91 0.00 -6.27
C GLY A 101 23.86 0.93 -6.86
N ARG A 102 24.20 1.68 -7.90
CA ARG A 102 23.16 2.21 -8.81
C ARG A 102 22.50 0.99 -9.43
N GLU A 103 21.39 0.55 -8.87
CA GLU A 103 20.57 -0.55 -9.38
C GLU A 103 20.28 -0.28 -10.86
N ARG A 104 20.85 -1.08 -11.78
CA ARG A 104 20.73 -0.89 -13.24
C ARG A 104 19.68 -1.81 -13.86
N GLU A 105 18.99 -2.60 -13.04
CA GLU A 105 18.00 -3.55 -13.55
C GLU A 105 16.79 -2.79 -14.10
N ARG A 106 16.48 -3.04 -15.38
CA ARG A 106 15.27 -2.55 -16.05
C ARG A 106 13.99 -3.01 -15.32
N VAL A 107 14.06 -4.18 -14.67
CA VAL A 107 12.94 -4.81 -13.98
C VAL A 107 13.36 -5.25 -12.59
N ARG A 108 12.90 -4.55 -11.56
CA ARG A 108 13.12 -4.95 -10.17
C ARG A 108 12.10 -6.01 -9.77
N ARG A 109 12.59 -7.21 -9.44
CA ARG A 109 11.75 -8.29 -8.91
C ARG A 109 11.35 -7.97 -7.47
N PHE A 110 10.14 -8.35 -7.08
CA PHE A 110 9.76 -8.35 -5.67
C PHE A 110 10.44 -9.53 -4.97
N VAL A 111 11.35 -9.25 -4.03
CA VAL A 111 12.17 -10.29 -3.36
C VAL A 111 11.37 -11.18 -2.41
N ARG A 112 10.13 -10.77 -2.08
CA ARG A 112 9.18 -11.54 -1.29
C ARG A 112 8.19 -12.34 -2.16
N LYS A 113 8.52 -12.54 -3.43
CA LYS A 113 7.80 -13.47 -4.30
C LYS A 113 7.85 -14.89 -3.69
N ASP A 114 6.71 -15.59 -3.79
CA ASP A 114 6.51 -16.97 -3.35
C ASP A 114 6.76 -17.21 -1.84
N SER A 115 6.86 -16.15 -1.03
CA SER A 115 6.94 -16.27 0.43
C SER A 115 5.58 -16.28 1.12
N THR A 116 5.57 -16.69 2.39
CA THR A 116 4.41 -16.63 3.27
C THR A 116 4.62 -15.53 4.30
N HIS A 117 3.61 -14.69 4.51
CA HIS A 117 3.62 -13.60 5.48
C HIS A 117 2.53 -13.83 6.53
N ALA A 118 2.93 -13.81 7.79
CA ALA A 118 2.01 -13.93 8.92
C ALA A 118 1.46 -12.55 9.30
N LEU A 119 0.13 -12.42 9.40
CA LEU A 119 -0.53 -11.26 10.00
C LEU A 119 -0.82 -11.56 11.48
N GLU A 120 -0.38 -10.65 12.34
CA GLU A 120 -0.63 -10.72 13.77
C GLU A 120 -2.05 -10.22 14.09
N PRO A 121 -2.88 -11.01 14.79
CA PRO A 121 -4.14 -10.50 15.33
C PRO A 121 -3.91 -9.26 16.20
N PHE A 122 -4.78 -8.28 16.04
CA PHE A 122 -4.75 -7.07 16.83
C PHE A 122 -5.48 -7.29 18.17
N ARG A 123 -4.76 -7.08 19.28
CA ARG A 123 -5.29 -7.15 20.65
C ARG A 123 -5.02 -5.86 21.45
N GLY A 124 -4.71 -4.78 20.74
CA GLY A 124 -4.41 -3.49 21.34
C GLY A 124 -5.67 -2.71 21.73
N MET A 125 -5.44 -1.52 22.27
CA MET A 125 -6.49 -0.56 22.61
C MET A 125 -7.02 0.15 21.35
N PRO A 126 -8.24 0.72 21.38
CA PRO A 126 -8.77 1.47 20.24
C PRO A 126 -7.86 2.60 19.71
N GLU A 127 -7.12 3.27 20.59
CA GLU A 127 -6.10 4.25 20.21
C GLU A 127 -4.93 3.66 19.40
N GLU A 128 -4.57 2.42 19.68
CA GLU A 128 -3.58 1.65 18.91
C GLU A 128 -4.14 1.25 17.56
N TRP A 129 -5.44 0.97 17.49
CA TRP A 129 -6.10 0.67 16.22
C TRP A 129 -6.05 1.88 15.28
N LEU A 130 -6.26 3.09 15.80
CA LEU A 130 -6.09 4.31 15.00
C LEU A 130 -4.67 4.42 14.41
N ARG A 131 -3.63 3.99 15.14
CA ARG A 131 -2.25 4.00 14.62
C ARG A 131 -2.07 3.02 13.46
N GLU A 132 -2.70 1.84 13.53
CA GLU A 132 -2.72 0.88 12.41
C GLU A 132 -3.46 1.48 11.20
N LEU A 133 -4.61 2.13 11.40
CA LEU A 133 -5.35 2.80 10.32
C LEU A 133 -4.55 3.95 9.70
N GLN A 134 -3.86 4.75 10.50
CA GLN A 134 -2.98 5.82 10.03
C GLN A 134 -1.82 5.26 9.20
N ARG A 135 -1.24 4.14 9.62
CA ARG A 135 -0.19 3.44 8.87
C ARG A 135 -0.71 2.90 7.53
N VAL A 136 -1.94 2.42 7.49
CA VAL A 136 -2.62 1.92 6.28
C VAL A 136 -3.03 3.04 5.32
N TYR A 137 -3.44 4.18 5.86
CA TYR A 137 -3.76 5.42 5.14
C TYR A 137 -2.51 6.04 4.51
N ALA A 138 -1.47 6.23 5.33
CA ALA A 138 -0.20 6.81 4.88
C ALA A 138 0.57 5.86 3.95
N GLY A 139 0.54 4.56 4.21
CA GLY A 139 1.47 3.61 3.60
C GLY A 139 2.93 3.98 3.91
N ARG A 140 3.86 3.51 3.07
CA ARG A 140 5.25 4.02 3.04
C ARG A 140 5.40 5.21 2.07
N ALA A 141 4.41 5.47 1.22
CA ALA A 141 4.43 6.51 0.20
C ALA A 141 4.10 7.86 0.83
N PHE A 142 5.03 8.81 0.84
CA PHE A 142 4.72 10.19 1.24
C PHE A 142 4.96 11.15 0.07
N SER A 143 3.97 12.03 -0.12
CA SER A 143 3.67 12.91 -1.27
C SER A 143 3.06 12.19 -2.49
N ARG A 144 1.83 12.60 -2.84
CA ARG A 144 1.13 12.27 -4.10
C ARG A 144 0.47 13.55 -4.58
N SER A 145 0.57 13.86 -5.87
CA SER A 145 -0.25 14.92 -6.45
C SER A 145 -1.69 14.46 -6.64
N ASP A 146 -2.61 15.42 -6.74
CA ASP A 146 -4.00 15.17 -7.08
C ASP A 146 -4.14 14.32 -8.37
N ASP A 147 -3.37 14.65 -9.41
CA ASP A 147 -3.35 13.88 -10.66
C ASP A 147 -2.92 12.42 -10.47
N GLN A 148 -1.91 12.17 -9.61
CA GLN A 148 -1.46 10.81 -9.31
C GLN A 148 -2.52 10.04 -8.54
N SER A 149 -3.18 10.69 -7.57
CA SER A 149 -4.30 10.11 -6.83
C SER A 149 -5.47 9.76 -7.75
N LEU A 150 -5.83 10.65 -8.69
CA LEU A 150 -6.91 10.41 -9.66
C LEU A 150 -6.55 9.31 -10.67
N LYS A 151 -5.30 9.24 -11.12
CA LYS A 151 -4.81 8.16 -12.01
C LYS A 151 -5.04 6.77 -11.40
N PHE A 152 -4.90 6.62 -10.09
CA PHE A 152 -5.09 5.37 -9.37
C PHE A 152 -6.26 5.41 -8.39
N ARG A 153 -7.32 6.15 -8.74
CA ARG A 153 -8.46 6.39 -7.84
C ARG A 153 -9.13 5.12 -7.31
N VAL A 154 -9.18 4.04 -8.10
CA VAL A 154 -9.88 2.81 -7.71
C VAL A 154 -9.15 2.11 -6.56
N PRO A 155 -7.86 1.73 -6.67
CA PRO A 155 -7.11 1.15 -5.56
C PRO A 155 -7.14 2.00 -4.28
N TYR A 156 -7.03 3.33 -4.42
CA TYR A 156 -7.06 4.23 -3.28
C TYR A 156 -8.46 4.36 -2.66
N SER A 157 -9.51 4.43 -3.47
CA SER A 157 -10.89 4.47 -2.96
C SER A 157 -11.24 3.18 -2.21
N ASN A 158 -10.87 2.02 -2.75
CA ASN A 158 -11.09 0.73 -2.08
C ASN A 158 -10.40 0.71 -0.70
N ARG A 159 -9.12 1.12 -0.67
CA ARG A 159 -8.34 1.24 0.56
C ARG A 159 -9.01 2.18 1.56
N LEU A 160 -9.42 3.37 1.14
CA LEU A 160 -10.02 4.35 2.06
C LEU A 160 -11.41 3.93 2.55
N LYS A 161 -12.21 3.23 1.73
CA LYS A 161 -13.49 2.64 2.16
C LYS A 161 -13.29 1.62 3.26
N LEU A 162 -12.26 0.76 3.13
CA LEU A 162 -11.89 -0.19 4.17
C LEU A 162 -11.49 0.52 5.48
N ILE A 163 -10.73 1.61 5.41
CA ILE A 163 -10.39 2.41 6.59
C ILE A 163 -11.63 3.06 7.19
N SER A 164 -12.50 3.65 6.36
CA SER A 164 -13.72 4.33 6.80
C SER A 164 -14.66 3.39 7.55
N ASN A 165 -14.76 2.13 7.14
CA ASN A 165 -15.57 1.10 7.80
C ASN A 165 -15.10 0.74 9.21
N GLU A 166 -13.90 1.15 9.60
CA GLU A 166 -13.33 0.88 10.92
C GLU A 166 -13.59 2.00 11.94
N ARG A 167 -14.30 3.06 11.55
CA ARG A 167 -14.57 4.24 12.37
C ARG A 167 -15.17 3.91 13.73
N ASP A 168 -16.14 3.01 13.77
CA ASP A 168 -16.87 2.66 15.00
C ASP A 168 -16.02 1.87 16.00
N LYS A 169 -14.85 1.36 15.59
CA LYS A 169 -13.89 0.67 16.45
C LYS A 169 -12.92 1.62 17.15
N THR A 170 -12.97 2.91 16.81
CA THR A 170 -12.20 3.97 17.48
C THR A 170 -13.17 4.89 18.24
N PRO A 171 -13.00 5.10 19.54
CA PRO A 171 -13.92 5.91 20.33
C PRO A 171 -13.92 7.37 19.84
N ALA A 172 -15.13 7.94 19.72
CA ALA A 172 -15.37 9.21 19.06
C ALA A 172 -15.01 10.45 19.89
N ASP A 173 -14.68 10.29 21.17
CA ASP A 173 -14.37 11.35 22.11
C ASP A 173 -12.98 11.98 21.90
N GLU A 174 -12.13 11.36 21.09
CA GLU A 174 -10.85 11.91 20.71
C GLU A 174 -10.93 12.82 19.49
N ARG A 175 -10.66 14.13 19.67
CA ARG A 175 -10.48 15.10 18.57
C ARG A 175 -9.52 14.61 17.47
N ARG A 176 -8.56 13.75 17.82
CA ARG A 176 -7.60 13.15 16.87
C ARG A 176 -8.26 12.15 15.91
N VAL A 177 -9.16 11.30 16.42
CA VAL A 177 -9.96 10.36 15.63
C VAL A 177 -10.83 11.12 14.63
N GLY A 178 -11.58 12.12 15.11
CA GLY A 178 -12.42 12.95 14.25
C GLY A 178 -11.64 13.66 13.14
N ARG A 179 -10.45 14.20 13.45
CA ARG A 179 -9.58 14.82 12.44
C ARG A 179 -9.09 13.82 11.41
N PHE A 180 -8.68 12.62 11.83
CA PHE A 180 -8.21 11.58 10.91
C PHE A 180 -9.31 11.17 9.92
N PHE A 181 -10.50 10.84 10.42
CA PHE A 181 -11.61 10.44 9.55
C PHE A 181 -12.12 11.58 8.67
N TRP A 182 -12.04 12.84 9.11
CA TRP A 182 -12.29 13.98 8.24
C TRP A 182 -11.34 14.02 7.02
N HIS A 183 -10.05 13.70 7.21
CA HIS A 183 -9.11 13.59 6.10
C HIS A 183 -9.44 12.43 5.17
N VAL A 184 -9.80 11.26 5.74
CA VAL A 184 -10.23 10.08 4.97
C VAL A 184 -11.45 10.41 4.10
N ASP A 185 -12.48 11.03 4.68
CA ASP A 185 -13.71 11.41 3.99
C ASP A 185 -13.44 12.44 2.88
N ARG A 186 -12.60 13.43 3.17
CA ARG A 186 -12.20 14.44 2.19
C ARG A 186 -11.46 13.81 1.00
N GLU A 187 -10.54 12.88 1.25
CA GLU A 187 -9.80 12.21 0.18
C GLU A 187 -10.71 11.25 -0.61
N LEU A 188 -11.60 10.50 0.06
CA LEU A 188 -12.62 9.70 -0.61
C LEU A 188 -13.47 10.54 -1.56
N LYS A 189 -14.01 11.66 -1.06
CA LYS A 189 -14.80 12.58 -1.88
C LYS A 189 -14.01 13.09 -3.08
N PHE A 190 -12.76 13.47 -2.88
CA PHE A 190 -11.88 13.90 -3.97
C PHE A 190 -11.67 12.79 -5.03
N LEU A 191 -11.46 11.53 -4.61
CA LEU A 191 -11.30 10.41 -5.54
C LEU A 191 -12.58 10.06 -6.30
N GLU A 192 -13.75 10.33 -5.70
CA GLU A 192 -15.06 10.12 -6.31
C GLU A 192 -15.45 11.26 -7.28
N GLU A 193 -15.15 12.51 -6.91
CA GLU A 193 -15.64 13.71 -7.60
C GLU A 193 -14.60 14.41 -8.50
N GLY A 194 -13.29 14.18 -8.28
CA GLY A 194 -12.22 14.88 -8.96
C GLY A 194 -12.00 16.32 -8.45
N HIS A 195 -11.44 17.19 -9.30
CA HIS A 195 -11.16 18.61 -9.01
C HIS A 195 -12.40 19.54 -8.96
N ARG A 196 -13.57 19.00 -8.62
CA ARG A 196 -14.82 19.79 -8.59
C ARG A 196 -14.81 20.89 -7.54
#